data_AF-A0A1Q3EA20-F1
#
_entry.id   AF-A0A1Q3EA20-F1
#
_cell.length_a   1.000
_cell.length_b   1.000
_cell.length_c   1.000
_cell.angle_alpha   90.00
_cell.angle_beta   90.00
_cell.angle_gamma   90.00
#
_symmetry.space_group_name_H-M   'P 1'
#
loop_
_entity.id
_entity.type
_entity.pdbx_description
1 polymer ?
#
loop_
_entity_poly.entity_id
_entity_poly.type
_entity_poly.pdbx_seq_one_letter_code
_entity_poly.pdbx_strand_id
1 'polypeptide(L)'
;METLERIKTVTTSTSLEEVQRRADAGDSQHAIDAALRLKYGLKCTADRVLSRSYLIKAALNENANAQTRSMAHSMLIFWYTAGREDTVRARFVFAAAYHANEAVRLVSEKATGSDEAPVYCASANALLFAMNTIESLTKDMTVPELLVHSKWVIQASDERKAYMHLERLAAEKKMMKKPNRYRCAKFGCGIEADTGKMSSRCSGKCDADKKPYYCSKRCQKEDWKNHKLFCRQGAPCSVIDTATATVSGGGTSQGSIRVPVHHADGTTSLLSTSTMDPEMLKEMGAALKDAKARAGLSTLRMDLHEVD
;
A
#
# COMPACT_ATOMS: atom_id res chain seq x y z
N MET A 1 -1.19 14.27 12.67
CA MET A 1 -1.04 15.63 13.23
C MET A 1 0.41 15.95 13.56
N GLU A 2 1.11 15.11 14.33
CA GLU A 2 2.53 15.33 14.71
C GLU A 2 3.49 15.55 13.52
N THR A 3 3.37 14.76 12.45
CA THR A 3 4.23 14.90 11.26
C THR A 3 4.07 16.24 10.56
N LEU A 4 2.85 16.77 10.50
CA LEU A 4 2.59 18.05 9.83
C LEU A 4 3.17 19.22 10.63
N GLU A 5 3.07 19.18 11.96
CA GLU A 5 3.69 20.21 12.82
C GLU A 5 5.22 20.15 12.73
N ARG A 6 5.82 18.96 12.65
CA ARG A 6 7.27 18.83 12.41
C ARG A 6 7.68 19.45 11.06
N ILE A 7 6.91 19.21 10.00
CA ILE A 7 7.16 19.80 8.67
C ILE A 7 7.03 21.32 8.73
N LYS A 8 6.01 21.86 9.40
CA LYS A 8 5.85 23.30 9.60
C LYS A 8 7.03 23.89 10.36
N THR A 9 7.43 23.31 11.49
CA THR A 9 8.56 23.81 12.28
C THR A 9 9.83 23.90 11.44
N VAL A 10 10.21 22.82 10.75
CA VAL A 10 11.42 22.78 9.90
C VAL A 10 11.36 23.80 8.77
N THR A 11 10.22 23.96 8.13
CA THR A 11 10.05 24.93 7.03
C THR A 11 9.97 26.37 7.52
N THR A 12 9.68 26.58 8.81
CA THR A 12 9.60 27.92 9.40
C THR A 12 10.90 28.46 9.96
N SER A 13 11.81 27.60 10.42
CA SER A 13 13.04 28.02 11.12
C SER A 13 14.14 28.57 10.21
N THR A 14 14.13 28.22 8.93
CA THR A 14 15.22 28.54 7.99
C THR A 14 14.66 29.14 6.71
N SER A 15 15.25 30.21 6.17
CA SER A 15 14.84 30.81 4.89
C SER A 15 15.19 29.90 3.71
N LEU A 16 14.48 30.04 2.58
CA LEU A 16 14.82 29.29 1.36
C LEU A 16 16.24 29.63 0.88
N GLU A 17 16.63 30.91 0.92
CA GLU A 17 17.96 31.37 0.50
C GLU A 17 19.08 30.67 1.27
N GLU A 18 18.94 30.52 2.59
CA GLU A 18 19.93 29.82 3.41
C GLU A 18 19.99 28.33 3.07
N VAL A 19 18.83 27.69 2.85
CA VAL A 19 18.77 26.29 2.44
C VAL A 19 19.44 26.10 1.06
N GLN A 20 19.18 26.99 0.10
CA GLN A 20 19.80 26.97 -1.22
C GLN A 20 21.31 27.18 -1.13
N ARG A 21 21.77 28.16 -0.33
CA ARG A 21 23.20 28.42 -0.10
C ARG A 21 23.93 27.18 0.41
N ARG A 22 23.34 26.47 1.38
CA ARG A 22 23.91 25.22 1.92
C ARG A 22 23.87 24.08 0.89
N ALA A 23 22.78 23.96 0.15
CA ALA A 23 22.67 22.99 -0.94
C ALA A 23 23.74 23.22 -2.02
N ASP A 24 23.99 24.48 -2.38
CA ASP A 24 25.00 24.88 -3.36
C ASP A 24 26.43 24.69 -2.82
N ALA A 25 26.61 24.72 -1.50
CA ALA A 25 27.85 24.32 -0.84
C ALA A 25 28.05 22.79 -0.76
N GLY A 26 27.17 21.99 -1.36
CA GLY A 26 27.28 20.53 -1.44
C GLY A 26 26.57 19.76 -0.33
N ASP A 27 25.75 20.41 0.50
CA ASP A 27 24.93 19.71 1.50
C ASP A 27 23.69 19.07 0.84
N SER A 28 23.73 17.75 0.64
CA SER A 28 22.67 17.02 -0.07
C SER A 28 21.33 17.00 0.65
N GLN A 29 21.32 17.09 1.98
CA GLN A 29 20.06 17.12 2.72
C GLN A 29 19.36 18.46 2.51
N HIS A 30 20.13 19.56 2.47
CA HIS A 30 19.60 20.88 2.12
C HIS A 30 19.19 20.97 0.65
N ALA A 31 19.86 20.25 -0.25
CA ALA A 31 19.41 20.15 -1.63
C ALA A 31 18.02 19.47 -1.73
N ILE A 32 17.77 18.40 -0.96
CA ILE A 32 16.43 17.78 -0.90
C ILE A 32 15.41 18.74 -0.28
N ASP A 33 15.75 19.47 0.78
CA ASP A 33 14.86 20.48 1.38
C ASP A 33 14.51 21.59 0.39
N ALA A 34 15.51 22.19 -0.27
CA ALA A 34 15.31 23.19 -1.32
C ALA A 34 14.37 22.66 -2.41
N ALA A 35 14.59 21.42 -2.88
CA ALA A 35 13.75 20.79 -3.88
C ALA A 35 12.29 20.64 -3.43
N LEU A 36 12.04 20.25 -2.17
CA LEU A 36 10.70 20.11 -1.62
C LEU A 36 9.98 21.46 -1.51
N ARG A 37 10.68 22.49 -1.01
CA ARG A 37 10.12 23.83 -0.88
C ARG A 37 9.72 24.39 -2.23
N LEU A 38 10.61 24.30 -3.21
CA LEU A 38 10.36 24.73 -4.59
C LEU A 38 9.24 23.92 -5.25
N LYS A 39 9.11 22.61 -4.96
CA LYS A 39 8.04 21.79 -5.54
C LYS A 39 6.65 22.20 -5.03
N TYR A 40 6.53 22.46 -3.73
CA TYR A 40 5.24 22.69 -3.08
C TYR A 40 4.95 24.17 -2.75
N GLY A 41 5.84 25.09 -3.13
CA GLY A 41 5.69 26.53 -2.84
C GLY A 41 5.76 26.85 -1.34
N LEU A 42 6.58 26.14 -0.57
CA LEU A 42 6.67 26.32 0.88
C LEU A 42 7.46 27.59 1.21
N LYS A 43 6.74 28.70 1.43
CA LYS A 43 7.31 30.05 1.64
C LYS A 43 8.11 30.58 0.43
N CYS A 44 7.81 30.09 -0.76
CA CYS A 44 8.41 30.56 -2.01
C CYS A 44 7.44 30.34 -3.16
N THR A 45 7.70 30.96 -4.31
CA THR A 45 7.03 30.58 -5.55
C THR A 45 7.43 29.17 -5.92
N ALA A 46 6.46 28.33 -6.33
CA ALA A 46 6.77 26.99 -6.78
C ALA A 46 7.58 27.04 -8.09
N ASP A 47 8.68 26.30 -8.15
CA ASP A 47 9.53 26.17 -9.32
C ASP A 47 9.90 24.69 -9.53
N ARG A 48 9.20 24.07 -10.48
CA ARG A 48 9.38 22.65 -10.80
C ARG A 48 10.74 22.35 -11.42
N VAL A 49 11.31 23.29 -12.19
CA VAL A 49 12.57 23.09 -12.90
C VAL A 49 13.73 23.18 -11.91
N LEU A 50 13.74 24.22 -11.09
CA LEU A 50 14.75 24.39 -10.05
C LEU A 50 14.67 23.29 -8.99
N SER A 51 13.46 22.85 -8.63
CA SER A 51 13.25 21.69 -7.76
C SER A 51 13.96 20.43 -8.30
N ARG A 52 13.81 20.12 -9.60
CA ARG A 52 14.52 19.01 -10.23
C ARG A 52 16.04 19.18 -10.14
N SER A 53 16.54 20.37 -10.42
CA SER A 53 17.98 20.64 -10.38
C SER A 53 18.58 20.33 -9.02
N TYR A 54 17.90 20.70 -7.92
CA TYR A 54 18.36 20.36 -6.57
C TYR A 54 18.23 18.85 -6.25
N LEU A 55 17.18 18.17 -6.73
CA LEU A 55 17.12 16.69 -6.60
C LEU A 55 18.27 16.00 -7.33
N ILE A 56 18.64 16.46 -8.53
CA ILE A 56 19.79 15.93 -9.27
C ILE A 56 21.09 16.20 -8.52
N LYS A 57 21.27 17.41 -7.97
CA LYS A 57 22.42 17.74 -7.10
C LYS A 57 22.55 16.74 -5.95
N ALA A 58 21.46 16.46 -5.24
CA ALA A 58 21.47 15.51 -4.12
C ALA A 58 21.72 14.05 -4.57
N ALA A 59 21.12 13.63 -5.68
CA ALA A 59 21.23 12.27 -6.21
C ALA A 59 22.67 11.93 -6.67
N LEU A 60 23.33 12.89 -7.32
CA LEU A 60 24.66 12.73 -7.92
C LEU A 60 25.81 13.17 -7.00
N ASN A 61 25.53 13.62 -5.77
CA ASN A 61 26.57 14.02 -4.84
C ASN A 61 27.29 12.81 -4.25
N GLU A 62 28.55 12.61 -4.63
CA GLU A 62 29.38 11.48 -4.18
C GLU A 62 29.71 11.51 -2.68
N ASN A 63 29.71 12.69 -2.06
CA ASN A 63 29.94 12.85 -0.62
C ASN A 63 28.69 12.56 0.22
N ALA A 64 27.52 12.42 -0.41
CA ALA A 64 26.29 12.09 0.28
C ALA A 64 26.20 10.60 0.60
N ASN A 65 25.62 10.27 1.75
CA ASN A 65 25.37 8.87 2.08
C ASN A 65 24.34 8.24 1.10
N ALA A 66 24.43 6.92 0.93
CA ALA A 66 23.59 6.16 0.01
C ALA A 66 22.08 6.36 0.24
N GLN A 67 21.64 6.53 1.49
CA GLN A 67 20.23 6.76 1.82
C GLN A 67 19.73 8.10 1.29
N THR A 68 20.53 9.16 1.44
CA THR A 68 20.20 10.51 0.95
C THR A 68 20.10 10.53 -0.58
N ARG A 69 21.07 9.89 -1.25
CA ARG A 69 21.07 9.75 -2.71
C ARG A 69 19.86 8.92 -3.19
N SER A 70 19.61 7.78 -2.55
CA SER A 70 18.46 6.90 -2.85
C SER A 70 17.13 7.64 -2.70
N MET A 71 16.98 8.45 -1.65
CA MET A 71 15.81 9.30 -1.43
C MET A 71 15.64 10.33 -2.57
N ALA A 72 16.72 11.00 -2.98
CA ALA A 72 16.67 11.95 -4.10
C ALA A 72 16.29 11.28 -5.43
N HIS A 73 16.89 10.12 -5.75
CA HIS A 73 16.49 9.30 -6.90
C HIS A 73 15.00 8.91 -6.83
N SER A 74 14.52 8.45 -5.67
CA SER A 74 13.11 8.09 -5.46
C SER A 74 12.14 9.24 -5.72
N MET A 75 12.53 10.47 -5.40
CA MET A 75 11.72 11.67 -5.65
C MET A 75 11.71 12.07 -7.12
N LEU A 76 12.82 11.81 -7.84
CA LEU A 76 12.91 12.07 -9.28
C LEU A 76 11.96 11.16 -10.09
N ILE A 77 11.69 9.94 -9.63
CA ILE A 77 10.67 9.04 -10.24
C ILE A 77 9.35 9.79 -10.38
N PHE A 78 8.81 10.29 -9.26
CA PHE A 78 7.56 11.05 -9.25
C PHE A 78 7.68 12.34 -10.08
N TRP A 79 8.83 13.00 -10.08
CA TRP A 79 9.00 14.21 -10.90
C TRP A 79 8.82 13.92 -12.39
N TYR A 80 9.29 12.77 -12.88
CA TYR A 80 9.17 12.37 -14.29
C TYR A 80 7.79 11.82 -14.63
N THR A 81 7.11 11.19 -13.68
CA THR A 81 5.81 10.53 -13.91
C THR A 81 4.61 11.39 -13.55
N ALA A 82 4.74 12.38 -12.67
CA ALA A 82 3.62 13.20 -12.20
C ALA A 82 3.35 14.42 -13.09
N GLY A 83 2.07 14.76 -13.23
CA GLY A 83 1.62 16.03 -13.79
C GLY A 83 1.72 16.12 -15.32
N ARG A 84 1.37 15.05 -16.02
CA ARG A 84 1.12 15.09 -17.46
C ARG A 84 -0.25 14.48 -17.73
N GLU A 85 -1.06 15.24 -18.44
CA GLU A 85 -2.40 14.86 -18.87
C GLU A 85 -2.25 13.70 -19.86
N ASP A 86 -2.75 12.55 -19.42
CA ASP A 86 -3.08 11.32 -20.14
C ASP A 86 -1.95 10.52 -20.82
N THR A 87 -0.79 11.11 -21.14
CA THR A 87 0.33 10.40 -21.78
C THR A 87 1.71 10.76 -21.20
N VAL A 88 2.45 9.74 -20.77
CA VAL A 88 3.86 9.88 -20.34
C VAL A 88 4.76 9.55 -21.53
N ARG A 89 5.56 10.53 -21.99
CA ARG A 89 6.53 10.30 -23.08
C ARG A 89 7.54 9.24 -22.68
N ALA A 90 7.91 8.35 -23.60
CA ALA A 90 8.85 7.25 -23.38
C ALA A 90 10.14 7.69 -22.66
N ARG A 91 10.77 8.79 -23.09
CA ARG A 91 11.98 9.33 -22.45
C ARG A 91 11.86 9.58 -20.94
N PHE A 92 10.66 9.92 -20.46
CA PHE A 92 10.41 10.14 -19.04
C PHE A 92 10.18 8.83 -18.29
N VAL A 93 9.60 7.82 -18.95
CA VAL A 93 9.53 6.46 -18.40
C VAL A 93 10.94 5.89 -18.20
N PHE A 94 11.81 5.99 -19.20
CA PHE A 94 13.20 5.54 -19.09
C PHE A 94 13.98 6.32 -18.03
N ALA A 95 13.81 7.64 -17.95
CA ALA A 95 14.42 8.43 -16.88
C ALA A 95 13.92 8.01 -15.49
N ALA A 96 12.61 7.81 -15.32
CA ALA A 96 12.03 7.32 -14.07
C ALA A 96 12.54 5.91 -13.71
N ALA A 97 12.66 5.02 -14.69
CA ALA A 97 13.19 3.67 -14.51
C ALA A 97 14.66 3.68 -14.07
N TYR A 98 15.50 4.52 -14.68
CA TYR A 98 16.87 4.75 -14.24
C TYR A 98 16.90 5.18 -12.76
N HIS A 99 16.10 6.19 -12.38
CA HIS A 99 16.08 6.65 -11.00
C HIS A 99 15.51 5.61 -10.03
N ALA A 100 14.51 4.82 -10.42
CA ALA A 100 13.99 3.72 -9.61
C ALA A 100 15.06 2.64 -9.37
N ASN A 101 15.79 2.26 -10.42
CA ASN A 101 16.87 1.30 -10.36
C ASN A 101 18.02 1.78 -9.46
N GLU A 102 18.48 3.02 -9.66
CA GLU A 102 19.53 3.63 -8.82
C GLU A 102 19.13 3.79 -7.36
N ALA A 103 17.86 4.15 -7.09
CA ALA A 103 17.36 4.26 -5.73
C ALA A 103 17.49 2.94 -4.97
N VAL A 104 17.21 1.81 -5.62
CA VAL A 104 17.37 0.47 -5.04
C VAL A 104 18.84 0.06 -4.98
N ARG A 105 19.60 0.24 -6.07
CA ARG A 105 21.03 -0.14 -6.15
C ARG A 105 21.84 0.46 -5.01
N LEU A 106 21.68 1.75 -4.74
CA LEU A 106 22.45 2.48 -3.72
C LEU A 106 22.27 1.91 -2.31
N VAL A 107 21.06 1.47 -1.95
CA VAL A 107 20.80 0.86 -0.64
C VAL A 107 21.22 -0.61 -0.60
N SER A 108 21.13 -1.33 -1.72
CA SER A 108 21.55 -2.73 -1.83
C SER A 108 23.06 -2.93 -1.83
N GLU A 109 23.85 -2.02 -2.40
CA GLU A 109 25.32 -2.15 -2.40
C GLU A 109 25.95 -1.89 -1.04
N LYS A 110 25.36 -1.01 -0.23
CA LYS A 110 25.83 -0.79 1.15
C LYS A 110 25.52 -1.99 2.06
N ALA A 111 24.48 -2.72 1.69
CA ALA A 111 23.95 -3.88 2.38
C ALA A 111 24.88 -5.10 2.30
N THR A 112 25.67 -5.25 1.23
CA THR A 112 26.55 -6.41 1.01
C THR A 112 27.72 -6.55 1.99
N GLY A 113 27.98 -5.52 2.83
CA GLY A 113 28.92 -5.62 3.96
C GLY A 113 28.35 -6.33 5.19
N SER A 114 27.06 -6.69 5.17
CA SER A 114 26.40 -7.47 6.21
C SER A 114 25.57 -8.56 5.55
N ASP A 115 25.83 -9.83 5.88
CA ASP A 115 25.17 -11.02 5.30
C ASP A 115 23.63 -11.05 5.44
N GLU A 116 23.02 -10.05 6.07
CA GLU A 116 21.60 -10.00 6.38
C GLU A 116 20.95 -8.67 6.02
N ALA A 117 21.49 -7.88 5.08
CA ALA A 117 20.83 -6.62 4.75
C ALA A 117 19.67 -6.84 3.76
N PRO A 118 18.42 -6.63 4.19
CA PRO A 118 17.28 -7.20 3.48
C PRO A 118 16.69 -6.20 2.51
N VAL A 119 15.97 -6.75 1.54
CA VAL A 119 15.28 -6.07 0.43
C VAL A 119 14.30 -4.97 0.87
N TYR A 120 13.88 -4.96 2.15
CA TYR A 120 12.95 -3.96 2.68
C TYR A 120 13.49 -2.51 2.71
N CYS A 121 14.73 -2.27 2.31
CA CYS A 121 15.30 -0.93 2.18
C CYS A 121 14.89 -0.20 0.88
N ALA A 122 14.26 -0.89 -0.08
CA ALA A 122 13.80 -0.25 -1.31
C ALA A 122 12.72 0.81 -1.04
N SER A 123 12.85 1.97 -1.67
CA SER A 123 11.87 3.04 -1.57
C SER A 123 10.50 2.61 -2.08
N ALA A 124 9.44 2.92 -1.34
CA ALA A 124 8.07 2.63 -1.74
C ALA A 124 7.72 3.21 -3.11
N ASN A 125 8.24 4.38 -3.46
CA ASN A 125 8.01 4.98 -4.78
C ASN A 125 8.66 4.17 -5.91
N ALA A 126 9.86 3.62 -5.68
CA ALA A 126 10.54 2.78 -6.67
C ALA A 126 9.79 1.46 -6.87
N LEU A 127 9.35 0.82 -5.78
CA LEU A 127 8.57 -0.41 -5.84
C LEU A 127 7.21 -0.20 -6.52
N LEU A 128 6.48 0.87 -6.17
CA LEU A 128 5.21 1.20 -6.81
C LEU A 128 5.38 1.50 -8.31
N PHE A 129 6.46 2.19 -8.70
CA PHE A 129 6.77 2.43 -10.10
C PHE A 129 7.08 1.14 -10.85
N ALA A 130 7.85 0.23 -10.26
CA ALA A 130 8.11 -1.07 -10.87
C ALA A 130 6.82 -1.88 -11.05
N MET A 131 6.02 -2.01 -9.99
CA MET A 131 4.78 -2.79 -9.99
C MET A 131 3.72 -2.25 -10.95
N ASN A 132 3.55 -0.93 -11.00
CA ASN A 132 2.43 -0.32 -11.75
C ASN A 132 2.83 0.12 -13.16
N THR A 133 4.09 0.43 -13.41
CA THR A 133 4.55 0.98 -14.70
C THR A 133 5.46 0.02 -15.44
N ILE A 134 6.57 -0.40 -14.84
CA ILE A 134 7.54 -1.27 -15.54
C ILE A 134 6.86 -2.60 -15.90
N GLU A 135 6.24 -3.28 -14.93
CA GLU A 135 5.59 -4.57 -15.18
C GLU A 135 4.51 -4.49 -16.25
N SER A 136 3.71 -3.42 -16.25
CA SER A 136 2.66 -3.24 -17.27
C SER A 136 3.25 -3.07 -18.67
N LEU A 137 4.38 -2.38 -18.81
CA LEU A 137 5.04 -2.13 -20.11
C LEU A 137 5.89 -3.32 -20.58
N THR A 138 6.29 -4.21 -19.67
CA THR A 138 7.13 -5.37 -20.01
C THR A 138 6.35 -6.68 -20.12
N LYS A 139 5.13 -6.77 -19.55
CA LYS A 139 4.33 -8.00 -19.52
C LYS A 139 4.10 -8.62 -20.90
N ASP A 140 3.79 -7.77 -21.88
CA ASP A 140 3.52 -8.19 -23.27
C ASP A 140 4.69 -7.84 -24.21
N MET A 141 5.90 -7.66 -23.65
CA MET A 141 7.11 -7.27 -24.40
C MET A 141 6.94 -5.96 -25.20
N THR A 142 6.10 -5.04 -24.73
CA THR A 142 5.90 -3.73 -25.39
C THR A 142 7.16 -2.87 -25.34
N VAL A 143 7.88 -2.90 -24.21
CA VAL A 143 9.15 -2.16 -24.04
C VAL A 143 10.17 -3.04 -23.30
N PRO A 144 10.77 -4.05 -23.96
CA PRO A 144 11.67 -5.01 -23.31
C PRO A 144 12.97 -4.38 -22.80
N GLU A 145 13.39 -3.24 -23.33
CA GLU A 145 14.58 -2.49 -22.88
C GLU A 145 14.51 -2.11 -21.41
N LEU A 146 13.30 -1.92 -20.86
CA LEU A 146 13.12 -1.65 -19.44
C LEU A 146 13.61 -2.81 -18.55
N LEU A 147 13.52 -4.06 -19.02
CA LEU A 147 14.03 -5.22 -18.27
C LEU A 147 15.56 -5.18 -18.15
N VAL A 148 16.24 -4.74 -19.21
CA VAL A 148 17.71 -4.64 -19.24
C VAL A 148 18.21 -3.54 -18.30
N HIS A 149 17.55 -2.38 -18.31
CA HIS A 149 18.00 -1.21 -17.57
C HIS A 149 17.51 -1.14 -16.11
N SER A 150 16.55 -2.00 -15.72
CA SER A 150 15.86 -1.90 -14.41
C SER A 150 16.04 -3.13 -13.53
N LYS A 151 17.16 -3.86 -13.69
CA LYS A 151 17.43 -5.12 -12.99
C LYS A 151 17.23 -5.05 -11.46
N TRP A 152 17.75 -4.02 -10.80
CA TRP A 152 17.71 -3.91 -9.34
C TRP A 152 16.28 -3.68 -8.83
N VAL A 153 15.53 -2.79 -9.47
CA VAL A 153 14.16 -2.49 -9.02
C VAL A 153 13.19 -3.64 -9.33
N ILE A 154 13.42 -4.38 -10.42
CA ILE A 154 12.65 -5.60 -10.75
C ILE A 154 12.91 -6.67 -9.68
N GLN A 155 14.17 -6.96 -9.38
CA GLN A 155 14.54 -7.92 -8.34
C GLN A 155 13.90 -7.56 -7.00
N ALA A 156 14.01 -6.28 -6.58
CA ALA A 156 13.40 -5.83 -5.33
C ALA A 156 11.86 -5.91 -5.34
N SER A 157 11.21 -5.69 -6.49
CA SER A 157 9.76 -5.89 -6.65
C SER A 157 9.38 -7.37 -6.45
N ASP A 158 10.11 -8.29 -7.09
CA ASP A 158 9.85 -9.73 -7.01
C ASP A 158 10.06 -10.28 -5.60
N GLU A 159 11.16 -9.89 -4.96
CA GLU A 159 11.46 -10.22 -3.57
C GLU A 159 10.39 -9.65 -2.61
N ARG A 160 9.94 -8.41 -2.85
CA ARG A 160 8.83 -7.82 -2.07
C ARG A 160 7.54 -8.61 -2.25
N LYS A 161 7.21 -9.05 -3.47
CA LYS A 161 6.03 -9.89 -3.73
C LYS A 161 6.14 -11.24 -3.04
N ALA A 162 7.31 -11.89 -3.11
CA ALA A 162 7.57 -13.14 -2.43
C ALA A 162 7.40 -13.00 -0.91
N TYR A 163 7.96 -11.92 -0.33
CA TYR A 163 7.76 -11.60 1.08
C TYR A 163 6.28 -11.41 1.44
N MET A 164 5.54 -10.58 0.69
CA MET A 164 4.11 -10.36 0.91
C MET A 164 3.29 -11.64 0.76
N HIS A 165 3.71 -12.55 -0.12
CA HIS A 165 3.09 -13.87 -0.27
C HIS A 165 3.33 -14.75 0.97
N LEU A 166 4.56 -14.81 1.49
CA LEU A 166 4.86 -15.53 2.73
C LEU A 166 4.10 -14.96 3.94
N GLU A 167 4.03 -13.64 4.07
CA GLU A 167 3.21 -13.00 5.11
C GLU A 167 1.73 -13.37 5.01
N ARG A 168 1.20 -13.44 3.78
CA ARG A 168 -0.18 -13.86 3.52
C ARG A 168 -0.42 -15.30 3.96
N LEU A 169 0.45 -16.23 3.56
CA LEU A 169 0.36 -17.64 3.98
C LEU A 169 0.45 -17.78 5.51
N ALA A 170 1.31 -17.00 6.16
CA ALA A 170 1.42 -16.98 7.61
C ALA A 170 0.16 -16.44 8.29
N ALA A 171 -0.47 -15.40 7.74
CA ALA A 171 -1.73 -14.85 8.21
C ALA A 171 -2.88 -15.86 8.04
N GLU A 172 -3.00 -16.49 6.87
CA GLU A 172 -3.98 -17.54 6.59
C GLU A 172 -3.82 -18.72 7.57
N LYS A 173 -2.59 -19.19 7.81
CA LYS A 173 -2.31 -20.22 8.80
C LYS A 173 -2.73 -19.80 10.22
N LYS A 174 -2.57 -18.53 10.59
CA LYS A 174 -3.05 -18.00 11.89
C LYS A 174 -4.58 -17.95 11.94
N MET A 175 -5.25 -17.61 10.84
CA MET A 175 -6.70 -17.58 10.73
C MET A 175 -7.30 -18.99 10.85
N MET A 176 -6.74 -19.97 10.14
CA MET A 176 -7.19 -21.37 10.17
C MET A 176 -7.08 -22.00 11.57
N LYS A 177 -6.08 -21.60 12.37
CA LYS A 177 -5.94 -22.08 13.76
C LYS A 177 -7.03 -21.56 14.70
N LYS A 178 -7.61 -20.38 14.44
CA LYS A 178 -8.58 -19.71 15.31
C LYS A 178 -9.63 -18.96 14.49
N PRO A 179 -10.46 -19.65 13.69
CA PRO A 179 -11.37 -19.01 12.74
C PRO A 179 -12.34 -18.04 13.44
N ASN A 180 -12.83 -18.42 14.63
CA ASN A 180 -13.68 -17.58 15.49
C ASN A 180 -13.11 -16.20 15.79
N ARG A 181 -11.78 -16.06 15.84
CA ARG A 181 -11.12 -14.81 16.23
C ARG A 181 -11.15 -13.76 15.12
N TYR A 182 -11.18 -14.20 13.87
CA TYR A 182 -11.01 -13.35 12.70
C TYR A 182 -12.31 -13.16 11.92
N ARG A 183 -13.39 -13.86 12.29
CA ARG A 183 -14.68 -13.80 11.59
C ARG A 183 -15.80 -13.36 12.53
N CYS A 184 -16.72 -12.55 12.02
CA CYS A 184 -17.93 -12.21 12.73
C CYS A 184 -18.81 -13.46 12.91
N ALA A 185 -19.17 -13.77 14.15
CA ALA A 185 -19.97 -14.94 14.50
C ALA A 185 -21.45 -14.81 14.11
N LYS A 186 -21.96 -13.60 13.87
CA LYS A 186 -23.34 -13.42 13.43
C LYS A 186 -23.54 -14.11 12.08
N PHE A 187 -24.48 -15.05 12.05
CA PHE A 187 -24.91 -15.73 10.83
C PHE A 187 -25.22 -14.74 9.69
N GLY A 188 -24.71 -15.05 8.49
CA GLY A 188 -24.87 -14.22 7.29
C GLY A 188 -24.08 -12.90 7.28
N CYS A 189 -23.31 -12.56 8.34
CA CYS A 189 -22.55 -11.30 8.34
C CYS A 189 -21.33 -11.34 7.43
N GLY A 190 -20.61 -12.46 7.40
CA GLY A 190 -19.45 -12.68 6.52
C GLY A 190 -18.22 -11.77 6.76
N ILE A 191 -18.29 -10.79 7.66
CA ILE A 191 -17.18 -9.87 7.91
C ILE A 191 -16.00 -10.60 8.53
N GLU A 192 -14.82 -10.36 7.98
CA GLU A 192 -13.55 -10.86 8.47
C GLU A 192 -12.62 -9.70 8.83
N ALA A 193 -11.74 -9.89 9.80
CA ALA A 193 -10.64 -8.97 10.09
C ALA A 193 -9.32 -9.73 10.05
N ASP A 194 -8.29 -9.07 9.54
CA ASP A 194 -6.94 -9.64 9.49
C ASP A 194 -6.23 -9.61 10.85
N THR A 195 -6.59 -8.66 11.69
CA THR A 195 -6.16 -8.59 13.08
C THR A 195 -7.21 -9.27 13.93
N GLY A 196 -6.78 -10.12 14.85
CA GLY A 196 -7.68 -10.74 15.82
C GLY A 196 -8.22 -9.76 16.88
N LYS A 197 -8.29 -8.47 16.56
CA LYS A 197 -8.83 -7.35 17.31
C LYS A 197 -10.15 -6.89 16.67
N MET A 198 -11.12 -7.79 16.59
CA MET A 198 -12.50 -7.44 16.24
C MET A 198 -13.15 -6.61 17.35
N SER A 199 -14.12 -5.77 16.99
CA SER A 199 -14.64 -4.69 17.83
C SER A 199 -15.43 -5.15 19.06
N SER A 200 -15.86 -6.41 19.16
CA SER A 200 -16.50 -6.93 20.37
C SER A 200 -16.37 -8.44 20.52
N ARG A 201 -15.96 -8.89 21.71
CA ARG A 201 -15.96 -10.30 22.12
C ARG A 201 -17.12 -10.55 23.09
N CYS A 202 -17.74 -11.73 23.06
CA CYS A 202 -18.78 -12.06 24.05
C CYS A 202 -18.27 -11.92 25.49
N SER A 203 -19.03 -11.20 26.35
CA SER A 203 -18.67 -10.97 27.75
C SER A 203 -19.13 -12.08 28.70
N GLY A 204 -19.81 -13.12 28.19
CA GLY A 204 -20.32 -14.21 29.03
C GLY A 204 -19.27 -15.23 29.48
N LYS A 205 -19.74 -16.30 30.14
CA LYS A 205 -18.92 -17.34 30.79
C LYS A 205 -18.46 -18.47 29.85
N CYS A 206 -18.72 -18.37 28.54
CA CYS A 206 -18.24 -19.36 27.58
C CYS A 206 -16.71 -19.42 27.53
N ASP A 207 -16.20 -20.61 27.21
CA ASP A 207 -14.76 -20.89 27.13
C ASP A 207 -14.07 -19.97 26.12
N ALA A 208 -12.82 -19.58 26.39
CA ALA A 208 -12.13 -18.52 25.65
C ALA A 208 -11.90 -18.86 24.15
N ASP A 209 -11.76 -20.14 23.83
CA ASP A 209 -11.63 -20.71 22.48
C ASP A 209 -12.96 -20.75 21.71
N LYS A 210 -14.07 -20.89 22.45
CA LYS A 210 -15.44 -20.94 21.91
C LYS A 210 -16.14 -19.59 21.89
N LYS A 211 -15.48 -18.57 22.44
CA LYS A 211 -16.04 -17.23 22.62
C LYS A 211 -16.16 -16.53 21.26
N PRO A 212 -17.38 -16.19 20.80
CA PRO A 212 -17.56 -15.55 19.50
C PRO A 212 -17.05 -14.11 19.49
N TYR A 213 -16.64 -13.68 18.30
CA TYR A 213 -16.24 -12.31 17.99
C TYR A 213 -17.24 -11.69 17.03
N TYR A 214 -17.47 -10.39 17.19
CA TYR A 214 -18.45 -9.64 16.43
C TYR A 214 -17.80 -8.38 15.85
N CYS A 215 -18.19 -8.03 14.62
CA CYS A 215 -17.78 -6.79 13.97
C CYS A 215 -18.48 -5.55 14.55
N SER A 216 -19.56 -5.72 15.30
CA SER A 216 -20.26 -4.63 15.99
C SER A 216 -21.13 -5.13 17.14
N LYS A 217 -21.52 -4.21 18.04
CA LYS A 217 -22.51 -4.49 19.09
C LYS A 217 -23.87 -4.90 18.52
N ARG A 218 -24.24 -4.40 17.34
CA ARG A 218 -25.47 -4.80 16.64
C ARG A 218 -25.45 -6.29 16.29
N CYS A 219 -24.37 -6.76 15.65
CA CYS A 219 -24.21 -8.17 15.32
C CYS A 219 -24.20 -9.06 16.57
N GLN A 220 -23.60 -8.60 17.67
CA GLN A 220 -23.65 -9.32 18.95
C GLN A 220 -25.07 -9.47 19.50
N LYS A 221 -25.87 -8.38 19.49
CA LYS A 221 -27.26 -8.42 19.97
C LYS A 221 -28.14 -9.34 19.13
N GLU A 222 -27.97 -9.32 17.81
CA GLU A 222 -28.74 -10.15 16.88
C GLU A 222 -28.42 -11.63 17.06
N ASP A 223 -27.14 -11.98 17.25
CA ASP A 223 -26.71 -13.35 17.47
C ASP A 223 -26.96 -13.86 18.89
N TRP A 224 -27.19 -12.96 19.87
CA TRP A 224 -27.35 -13.33 21.28
C TRP A 224 -28.41 -14.40 21.52
N LYS A 225 -29.54 -14.36 20.78
CA LYS A 225 -30.60 -15.38 20.91
C LYS A 225 -30.08 -16.79 20.63
N ASN A 226 -29.19 -16.94 19.66
CA ASN A 226 -28.57 -18.20 19.29
C ASN A 226 -27.44 -18.55 20.27
N HIS A 227 -26.55 -17.60 20.57
CA HIS A 227 -25.38 -17.84 21.41
C HIS A 227 -25.73 -18.09 22.89
N LYS A 228 -26.82 -17.51 23.41
CA LYS A 228 -27.19 -17.59 24.84
C LYS A 228 -27.26 -19.02 25.36
N LEU A 229 -27.73 -19.97 24.55
CA LEU A 229 -27.82 -21.40 24.91
C LEU A 229 -26.44 -22.06 25.13
N PHE A 230 -25.41 -21.51 24.49
CA PHE A 230 -24.03 -21.99 24.52
C PHE A 230 -23.11 -21.09 25.38
N CYS A 231 -23.65 -20.02 25.97
CA CYS A 231 -22.88 -19.02 26.71
C CYS A 231 -22.54 -19.46 28.15
N ARG A 232 -21.97 -20.66 28.30
CA ARG A 232 -21.60 -21.28 29.58
C ARG A 232 -20.34 -22.13 29.42
N GLN A 233 -19.63 -22.38 30.51
CA GLN A 233 -18.41 -23.20 30.52
C GLN A 233 -18.73 -24.63 30.06
N GLY A 234 -17.86 -25.24 29.26
CA GLY A 234 -18.01 -26.63 28.81
C GLY A 234 -19.10 -26.88 27.75
N ALA A 235 -19.92 -25.88 27.40
CA ALA A 235 -20.87 -26.02 26.29
C ALA A 235 -20.15 -26.22 24.94
N PRO A 236 -20.77 -26.90 23.96
CA PRO A 236 -20.23 -26.95 22.61
C PRO A 236 -20.22 -25.55 21.98
N CYS A 237 -19.34 -25.32 21.00
CA CYS A 237 -19.38 -24.09 20.19
C CYS A 237 -20.75 -23.94 19.53
N SER A 238 -21.36 -22.75 19.58
CA SER A 238 -22.42 -22.38 18.65
C SER A 238 -21.81 -22.46 17.25
N VAL A 239 -22.20 -23.46 16.47
CA VAL A 239 -21.57 -23.88 15.21
C VAL A 239 -21.29 -22.67 14.31
N ILE A 240 -20.03 -22.52 13.89
CA ILE A 240 -19.65 -21.57 12.86
C ILE A 240 -20.06 -22.20 11.54
N ASP A 241 -20.83 -21.48 10.74
CA ASP A 241 -21.15 -21.90 9.39
C ASP A 241 -19.86 -21.96 8.55
N THR A 242 -19.29 -23.16 8.39
CA THR A 242 -18.07 -23.40 7.62
C THR A 242 -18.30 -23.27 6.11
N ALA A 243 -19.57 -23.26 5.66
CA ALA A 243 -19.93 -23.23 4.25
C ALA A 243 -19.49 -21.95 3.52
N THR A 244 -19.20 -20.87 4.25
CA THR A 244 -18.75 -19.59 3.65
C THR A 244 -17.23 -19.38 3.67
N ALA A 245 -16.43 -20.36 4.12
CA ALA A 245 -14.99 -20.19 4.36
C ALA A 245 -14.11 -20.15 3.09
N THR A 246 -14.70 -20.16 1.89
CA THR A 246 -13.97 -20.49 0.64
C THR A 246 -13.37 -19.28 -0.09
N VAL A 247 -13.54 -18.04 0.38
CA VAL A 247 -13.08 -16.85 -0.36
C VAL A 247 -11.82 -16.24 0.29
N SER A 248 -10.73 -16.99 0.40
CA SER A 248 -9.50 -16.53 1.08
C SER A 248 -8.50 -15.74 0.19
N GLY A 249 -8.84 -15.41 -1.06
CA GLY A 249 -7.85 -15.02 -2.08
C GLY A 249 -7.27 -13.59 -2.05
N GLY A 250 -7.69 -12.71 -1.15
CA GLY A 250 -7.24 -11.30 -1.15
C GLY A 250 -6.04 -11.05 -0.22
N GLY A 251 -4.98 -10.39 -0.70
CA GLY A 251 -3.99 -9.79 0.20
C GLY A 251 -4.59 -8.60 0.94
N THR A 252 -4.31 -8.43 2.23
CA THR A 252 -4.71 -7.21 2.95
C THR A 252 -3.59 -6.51 3.65
N SER A 253 -3.72 -5.18 3.73
CA SER A 253 -2.96 -4.34 4.64
C SER A 253 -3.36 -4.62 6.09
N GLN A 254 -2.38 -4.78 6.97
CA GLN A 254 -2.58 -5.03 8.40
C GLN A 254 -3.60 -4.06 9.02
N GLY A 255 -4.60 -4.61 9.72
CA GLY A 255 -5.66 -3.84 10.38
C GLY A 255 -6.90 -3.64 9.52
N SER A 256 -6.98 -4.30 8.37
CA SER A 256 -8.14 -4.21 7.49
C SER A 256 -9.30 -5.10 7.92
N ILE A 257 -10.50 -4.61 7.58
CA ILE A 257 -11.76 -5.33 7.68
C ILE A 257 -12.20 -5.67 6.27
N ARG A 258 -12.58 -6.93 6.05
CA ARG A 258 -13.06 -7.46 4.78
C ARG A 258 -14.56 -7.74 4.86
N VAL A 259 -15.30 -7.31 3.85
CA VAL A 259 -16.73 -7.59 3.70
C VAL A 259 -16.95 -8.31 2.37
N PRO A 260 -17.57 -9.50 2.38
CA PRO A 260 -17.95 -10.17 1.14
C PRO A 260 -19.08 -9.39 0.46
N VAL A 261 -18.89 -9.09 -0.81
CA VAL A 261 -19.86 -8.47 -1.70
C VAL A 261 -20.31 -9.53 -2.70
N HIS A 262 -21.56 -9.96 -2.57
CA HIS A 262 -22.18 -10.94 -3.45
C HIS A 262 -22.74 -10.25 -4.69
N HIS A 263 -22.25 -10.64 -5.86
CA HIS A 263 -22.67 -10.12 -7.16
C HIS A 263 -23.90 -10.89 -7.69
N ALA A 264 -24.60 -10.30 -8.66
CA ALA A 264 -25.77 -10.93 -9.29
C ALA A 264 -25.41 -12.20 -10.10
N ASP A 265 -24.16 -12.33 -10.55
CA ASP A 265 -23.62 -13.51 -11.25
C ASP A 265 -23.27 -14.68 -10.32
N GLY A 266 -23.56 -14.57 -9.02
CA GLY A 266 -23.24 -15.56 -8.00
C GLY A 266 -21.80 -15.51 -7.51
N THR A 267 -20.93 -14.69 -8.11
CA THR A 267 -19.56 -14.50 -7.63
C THR A 267 -19.54 -13.65 -6.36
N THR A 268 -18.49 -13.81 -5.55
CA THR A 268 -18.29 -13.01 -4.34
C THR A 268 -16.93 -12.34 -4.41
N SER A 269 -16.88 -11.01 -4.33
CA SER A 269 -15.64 -10.25 -4.17
C SER A 269 -15.46 -9.80 -2.73
N LEU A 270 -14.22 -9.74 -2.24
CA LEU A 270 -13.94 -9.16 -0.93
C LEU A 270 -13.64 -7.67 -1.06
N LEU A 271 -14.43 -6.84 -0.40
CA LEU A 271 -14.13 -5.42 -0.22
C LEU A 271 -13.31 -5.25 1.06
N SER A 272 -12.12 -4.69 0.97
CA SER A 272 -11.22 -4.50 2.11
C SER A 272 -10.86 -3.04 2.32
N THR A 273 -10.83 -2.60 3.58
CA THR A 273 -10.35 -1.27 3.98
C THR A 273 -9.76 -1.31 5.38
N SER A 274 -8.81 -0.42 5.65
CA SER A 274 -8.23 -0.19 6.98
C SER A 274 -8.80 1.05 7.67
N THR A 275 -9.62 1.85 6.99
CA THR A 275 -10.05 3.18 7.47
C THR A 275 -11.55 3.31 7.72
N MET A 276 -12.38 2.46 7.11
CA MET A 276 -13.83 2.52 7.31
C MET A 276 -14.29 1.46 8.31
N ASP A 277 -15.34 1.78 9.06
CA ASP A 277 -15.93 0.82 9.97
C ASP A 277 -16.77 -0.25 9.23
N PRO A 278 -17.10 -1.36 9.92
CA PRO A 278 -17.89 -2.45 9.35
C PRO A 278 -19.27 -2.08 8.78
N GLU A 279 -19.90 -1.02 9.26
CA GLU A 279 -21.23 -0.61 8.82
C GLU A 279 -21.13 0.20 7.53
N MET A 280 -20.21 1.17 7.48
CA MET A 280 -19.90 1.91 6.26
C MET A 280 -19.48 0.96 5.11
N LEU A 281 -18.71 -0.08 5.40
CA LEU A 281 -18.32 -1.08 4.39
C LEU A 281 -19.50 -1.89 3.85
N LYS A 282 -20.47 -2.22 4.70
CA LYS A 282 -21.69 -2.92 4.28
C LYS A 282 -22.54 -2.03 3.38
N GLU A 283 -22.67 -0.76 3.73
CA GLU A 283 -23.38 0.24 2.92
C GLU A 283 -22.70 0.42 1.55
N MET A 284 -21.37 0.55 1.53
CA MET A 284 -20.60 0.64 0.29
C MET A 284 -20.72 -0.64 -0.56
N GLY A 285 -20.68 -1.82 0.07
CA GLY A 285 -20.89 -3.10 -0.61
C GLY A 285 -22.28 -3.21 -1.24
N ALA A 286 -23.32 -2.71 -0.56
CA ALA A 286 -24.68 -2.65 -1.10
C ALA A 286 -24.76 -1.68 -2.28
N ALA A 287 -24.17 -0.49 -2.18
CA ALA A 287 -24.15 0.50 -3.26
C ALA A 287 -23.41 0.00 -4.52
N LEU A 288 -22.28 -0.72 -4.34
CA LEU A 288 -21.53 -1.30 -5.46
C LEU A 288 -22.32 -2.39 -6.19
N LYS A 289 -23.09 -3.18 -5.44
CA LYS A 289 -23.98 -4.20 -6.02
C LYS A 289 -25.01 -3.56 -6.95
N ASP A 290 -25.58 -2.44 -6.55
CA ASP A 290 -26.57 -1.70 -7.34
C ASP A 290 -25.95 -0.99 -8.55
N ALA A 291 -24.74 -0.45 -8.42
CA ALA A 291 -24.04 0.24 -9.50
C ALA A 291 -23.64 -0.71 -10.65
N LYS A 292 -23.08 -1.89 -10.34
CA LYS A 292 -22.68 -2.88 -11.35
C LYS A 292 -23.88 -3.40 -12.15
N ALA A 293 -25.05 -3.52 -11.52
CA ALA A 293 -26.29 -3.90 -12.20
C ALA A 293 -26.73 -2.86 -13.26
N ARG A 294 -26.34 -1.58 -13.11
CA ARG A 294 -26.69 -0.51 -14.05
C ARG A 294 -25.67 -0.32 -15.17
N ALA A 295 -24.41 -0.70 -14.95
CA ALA A 295 -23.28 -0.20 -15.74
C ALA A 295 -22.79 -1.09 -16.91
N GLY A 296 -23.52 -2.13 -17.32
CA GLY A 296 -23.24 -2.99 -18.51
C GLY A 296 -21.85 -2.80 -19.15
N LEU A 297 -20.80 -3.39 -18.56
CA LEU A 297 -19.41 -2.95 -18.67
C LEU A 297 -18.88 -2.77 -20.12
N SER A 298 -18.54 -1.52 -20.45
CA SER A 298 -17.55 -1.14 -21.46
C SER A 298 -16.21 -0.87 -20.75
N THR A 299 -15.15 -1.60 -21.10
CA THR A 299 -13.79 -1.42 -20.54
C THR A 299 -13.00 -0.38 -21.32
N LEU A 300 -12.43 0.59 -20.59
CA LEU A 300 -11.49 1.61 -21.07
C LEU A 300 -10.25 0.96 -21.73
N ARG A 301 -9.94 1.42 -22.95
CA ARG A 301 -8.78 1.03 -23.78
C ARG A 301 -7.78 2.18 -23.77
N MET A 302 -6.50 1.89 -23.58
CA MET A 302 -5.42 2.85 -23.80
C MET A 302 -4.97 2.73 -25.25
N ASP A 303 -5.12 3.80 -26.03
CA ASP A 303 -4.63 3.85 -27.40
C ASP A 303 -3.16 4.29 -27.40
N LEU A 304 -2.28 3.38 -27.83
CA LEU A 304 -0.90 3.68 -28.17
C LEU A 304 -0.91 4.34 -29.55
N HIS A 305 -0.56 5.62 -29.63
CA HIS A 305 -0.25 6.23 -30.91
C HIS A 305 1.03 5.64 -31.48
N GLU A 306 0.96 5.12 -32.71
CA GLU A 306 2.11 4.73 -33.52
C GLU A 306 3.06 5.94 -33.64
N VAL A 307 4.34 5.67 -33.40
CA VAL A 307 5.41 6.65 -33.55
C VAL A 307 5.88 6.56 -35.00
N ASP A 308 5.51 7.54 -35.82
CA ASP A 308 6.15 7.80 -37.12
C ASP A 308 7.59 8.33 -36.96
#